data_AF-A0A349BCP1-F1
#
_entry.id   AF-A0A349BCP1-F1
#
_cell.length_a   1.000
_cell.length_b   1.000
_cell.length_c   1.000
_cell.angle_alpha   90.00
_cell.angle_beta   90.00
_cell.angle_gamma   90.00
#
_symmetry.space_group_name_H-M   'P 1'
#
loop_
_entity.id
_entity.type
_entity.pdbx_description
1 polymer ?
#
loop_
_entity_poly.entity_id
_entity_poly.type
_entity_poly.pdbx_seq_one_letter_code
_entity_poly.pdbx_strand_id
1 'polypeptide(L)'
;EAQERLDAGEKKTREERRAIADAAAAKDRFIRANLRLVVSIARRYPLPPSMELLDLIQEGNLGLEHAVDKFDWRKGFKFSTYATFWIRQAIGRALDQKASLVRLPGDRSASLRAALRHASGEGTELDDEHSRLHRLTTPTSLDRTVGDESDGSELIDLLADNKPGPESLTLKAAEDEFVTGLLDVLEPRARYAVEQRFGLNDGRTRSYREVGEELGVTAEAARRLVKRAVGTVREEAGTRGAA
;
A
#
# COMPACT_ATOMS: atom_id res chain seq x y z
N GLU A 1 19.69 32.35 -16.58
CA GLU A 1 20.99 32.90 -17.04
C GLU A 1 22.02 33.09 -15.94
N ALA A 2 21.95 34.09 -15.04
CA ALA A 2 23.00 34.32 -14.03
C ALA A 2 23.13 33.21 -12.97
N GLN A 3 22.01 32.54 -12.64
CA GLN A 3 21.98 31.39 -11.72
C GLN A 3 22.44 30.08 -12.39
N GLU A 4 22.28 29.93 -13.70
CA GLU A 4 22.70 28.73 -14.46
C GLU A 4 24.21 28.73 -14.72
N ARG A 5 24.82 29.91 -14.91
CA ARG A 5 26.29 30.07 -15.01
C ARG A 5 27.02 29.82 -13.68
N LEU A 6 26.27 29.88 -12.59
CA LEU A 6 26.70 29.65 -11.22
C LEU A 6 26.91 28.17 -10.91
N ASP A 7 25.95 27.36 -11.33
CA ASP A 7 25.98 25.91 -11.18
C ASP A 7 27.07 25.29 -12.09
N ALA A 8 27.54 26.03 -13.09
CA ALA A 8 28.65 25.70 -13.98
C ALA A 8 30.06 26.03 -13.44
N GLY A 9 30.18 26.60 -12.23
CA GLY A 9 31.48 26.76 -11.53
C GLY A 9 32.29 28.02 -11.84
N GLU A 10 31.72 29.03 -12.51
CA GLU A 10 32.41 30.30 -12.76
C GLU A 10 32.54 31.16 -11.47
N LYS A 11 33.71 31.76 -11.23
CA LYS A 11 33.95 32.66 -10.09
C LYS A 11 33.16 33.96 -10.29
N LYS A 12 32.07 34.12 -9.53
CA LYS A 12 31.25 35.34 -9.51
C LYS A 12 32.03 36.62 -9.21
N THR A 13 31.75 37.65 -9.98
CA THR A 13 32.08 39.05 -9.67
C THR A 13 31.23 39.54 -8.49
N ARG A 14 31.73 40.51 -7.70
CA ARG A 14 30.99 41.10 -6.56
C ARG A 14 29.64 41.69 -6.97
N GLU A 15 29.55 42.22 -8.19
CA GLU A 15 28.35 42.79 -8.78
C GLU A 15 27.28 41.72 -9.08
N GLU A 16 27.67 40.57 -9.62
CA GLU A 16 26.76 39.46 -9.90
C GLU A 16 26.19 38.86 -8.61
N ARG A 17 27.00 38.79 -7.54
CA ARG A 17 26.51 38.38 -6.20
C ARG A 17 25.43 39.33 -5.70
N ARG A 18 25.64 40.64 -5.86
CA ARG A 18 24.69 41.67 -5.43
C ARG A 18 23.40 41.60 -6.24
N ALA A 19 23.51 41.50 -7.56
CA ALA A 19 22.35 41.38 -8.45
C ALA A 19 21.46 40.17 -8.12
N ILE A 20 22.06 39.03 -7.76
CA ILE A 20 21.30 37.82 -7.38
C ILE A 20 20.62 38.00 -6.02
N ALA A 21 21.29 38.61 -5.05
CA ALA A 21 20.69 38.90 -3.75
C ALA A 21 19.49 39.85 -3.89
N ASP A 22 19.65 40.89 -4.72
CA ASP A 22 18.58 41.86 -5.01
C ASP A 22 17.41 41.18 -5.74
N ALA A 23 17.69 40.28 -6.70
CA ALA A 23 16.67 39.48 -7.39
C ALA A 23 15.92 38.54 -6.44
N ALA A 24 16.63 37.87 -5.52
CA ALA A 24 16.02 37.00 -4.52
C ALA A 24 15.12 37.78 -3.57
N ALA A 25 15.56 38.95 -3.10
CA ALA A 25 14.75 39.84 -2.26
C ALA A 25 13.50 40.35 -3.00
N ALA A 26 13.63 40.67 -4.29
CA ALA A 26 12.49 41.06 -5.12
C ALA A 26 11.49 39.92 -5.30
N LYS A 27 11.97 38.69 -5.56
CA LYS A 27 11.13 37.47 -5.65
C LYS A 27 10.37 37.24 -4.34
N ASP A 28 11.06 37.28 -3.20
CA ASP A 28 10.44 37.07 -1.88
C ASP A 28 9.37 38.13 -1.59
N ARG A 29 9.66 39.41 -1.85
CA ARG A 29 8.68 40.49 -1.73
C ARG A 29 7.45 40.23 -2.62
N PHE A 30 7.66 39.74 -3.84
CA PHE A 30 6.58 39.47 -4.79
C PHE A 30 5.71 38.28 -4.35
N ILE A 31 6.31 37.22 -3.79
CA ILE A 31 5.58 36.09 -3.21
C ILE A 31 4.76 36.55 -2.00
N ARG A 32 5.38 37.25 -1.04
CA ARG A 32 4.73 37.71 0.19
C ARG A 32 3.52 38.61 -0.08
N ALA A 33 3.61 39.48 -1.09
CA ALA A 33 2.51 40.35 -1.49
C ALA A 33 1.27 39.57 -1.97
N ASN A 34 1.45 38.34 -2.46
CA ASN A 34 0.38 37.53 -3.05
C ASN A 34 -0.07 36.34 -2.18
N LEU A 35 0.42 36.18 -0.95
CA LEU A 35 0.01 35.07 -0.06
C LEU A 35 -1.50 35.05 0.23
N ARG A 36 -2.14 36.22 0.29
CA ARG A 36 -3.59 36.33 0.50
C ARG A 36 -4.40 35.65 -0.61
N LEU A 37 -3.89 35.64 -1.85
CA LEU A 37 -4.50 34.93 -2.97
C LEU A 37 -4.54 33.43 -2.71
N VAL A 38 -3.44 32.85 -2.23
CA VAL A 38 -3.35 31.42 -1.89
C VAL A 38 -4.40 31.05 -0.85
N VAL A 39 -4.50 31.82 0.25
CA VAL A 39 -5.49 31.59 1.31
C VAL A 39 -6.93 31.61 0.74
N SER A 40 -7.25 32.57 -0.13
CA SER A 40 -8.58 32.65 -0.77
C SER A 40 -8.89 31.48 -1.70
N ILE A 41 -7.88 30.86 -2.31
CA ILE A 41 -8.04 29.69 -3.16
C ILE A 41 -8.17 28.44 -2.31
N ALA A 42 -7.28 28.24 -1.33
CA ALA A 42 -7.25 27.08 -0.45
C ALA A 42 -8.56 26.91 0.33
N ARG A 43 -9.17 27.99 0.82
CA ARG A 43 -10.46 27.96 1.53
C ARG A 43 -11.64 27.39 0.74
N ARG A 44 -11.53 27.28 -0.59
CA ARG A 44 -12.60 26.71 -1.45
C ARG A 44 -12.48 25.20 -1.63
N TYR A 45 -11.37 24.59 -1.20
CA TYR A 45 -11.17 23.16 -1.30
C TYR A 45 -11.75 22.46 -0.06
N PRO A 46 -12.33 21.25 -0.22
CA PRO A 46 -12.74 20.44 0.92
C PRO A 46 -11.50 20.02 1.73
N LEU A 47 -11.59 20.09 3.05
CA LEU A 47 -10.54 19.60 3.94
C LEU A 47 -10.76 18.10 4.19
N PRO A 48 -9.82 17.23 3.76
CA PRO A 48 -9.85 15.84 4.16
C PRO A 48 -9.49 15.69 5.64
N PRO A 49 -9.93 14.62 6.32
CA PRO A 49 -9.61 14.39 7.74
C PRO A 49 -8.11 14.33 8.06
N SER A 50 -7.29 13.98 7.07
CA SER A 50 -5.85 13.79 7.18
C SER A 50 -5.01 15.06 6.93
N MET A 51 -5.64 16.17 6.55
CA MET A 51 -4.92 17.37 6.11
C MET A 51 -5.57 18.64 6.65
N GLU A 52 -4.75 19.55 7.17
CA GLU A 52 -5.22 20.82 7.68
C GLU A 52 -5.29 21.90 6.59
N LEU A 53 -6.03 22.99 6.87
CA LEU A 53 -6.04 24.16 5.99
C LEU A 53 -4.62 24.73 5.79
N LEU A 54 -3.78 24.67 6.83
CA LEU A 54 -2.41 25.15 6.78
C LEU A 54 -1.59 24.34 5.76
N ASP A 55 -1.77 23.03 5.70
CA ASP A 55 -1.08 22.18 4.71
C ASP A 55 -1.49 22.55 3.29
N LEU A 56 -2.79 22.77 3.03
CA LEU A 56 -3.28 23.22 1.74
C LEU A 56 -2.70 24.59 1.35
N ILE A 57 -2.57 25.50 2.32
CA ILE A 57 -1.94 26.81 2.10
C ILE A 57 -0.47 26.63 1.75
N GLN A 58 0.26 25.77 2.45
CA GLN A 58 1.69 25.53 2.17
C GLN A 58 1.90 24.94 0.78
N GLU A 59 1.10 23.97 0.37
CA GLU A 59 1.15 23.40 -0.98
C GLU A 59 0.76 24.43 -2.04
N GLY A 60 -0.23 25.27 -1.75
CA GLY A 60 -0.60 26.41 -2.59
C GLY A 60 0.53 27.45 -2.70
N ASN A 61 1.30 27.68 -1.64
CA ASN A 61 2.44 28.59 -1.62
C ASN A 61 3.58 28.07 -2.53
N LEU A 62 3.82 26.76 -2.57
CA LEU A 62 4.75 26.15 -3.53
C LEU A 62 4.28 26.36 -4.98
N GLY A 63 2.97 26.25 -5.23
CA GLY A 63 2.38 26.58 -6.53
C GLY A 63 2.53 28.06 -6.90
N LEU A 64 2.36 28.96 -5.93
CA LEU A 64 2.58 30.40 -6.11
C LEU A 64 4.03 30.71 -6.45
N GLU A 65 4.99 30.11 -5.74
CA GLU A 65 6.42 30.29 -6.02
C GLU A 65 6.75 29.87 -7.46
N HIS A 66 6.26 28.71 -7.89
CA HIS A 66 6.44 28.25 -9.27
C HIS A 66 5.82 29.21 -10.30
N ALA A 67 4.68 29.81 -9.97
CA ALA A 67 4.04 30.81 -10.81
C ALA A 67 4.90 32.08 -10.92
N VAL A 68 5.52 32.52 -9.82
CA VAL A 68 6.42 33.68 -9.82
C VAL A 68 7.63 33.43 -10.72
N ASP A 69 8.24 32.24 -10.63
CA ASP A 69 9.42 31.90 -11.42
C ASP A 69 9.17 31.88 -12.93
N LYS A 70 7.94 31.53 -13.34
CA LYS A 70 7.57 31.40 -14.76
C LYS A 70 6.72 32.54 -15.30
N PHE A 71 6.45 33.56 -14.49
CA PHE A 71 5.59 34.66 -14.91
C PHE A 71 6.31 35.58 -15.89
N ASP A 72 5.68 35.79 -17.05
CA ASP A 72 6.16 36.74 -18.06
C ASP A 72 5.25 37.97 -18.08
N TRP A 73 5.77 39.08 -17.55
CA TRP A 73 5.06 40.36 -17.49
C TRP A 73 4.87 41.01 -18.88
N ARG A 74 5.67 40.63 -19.88
CA ARG A 74 5.59 41.21 -21.25
C ARG A 74 4.32 40.80 -21.98
N LYS A 75 3.66 39.72 -21.53
CA LYS A 75 2.42 39.21 -22.12
C LYS A 75 1.18 40.03 -21.74
N GLY A 76 1.29 41.00 -20.83
CA GLY A 76 0.21 41.94 -20.52
C GLY A 76 -0.95 41.38 -19.68
N PHE A 77 -0.87 40.14 -19.20
CA PHE A 77 -1.88 39.54 -18.32
C PHE A 77 -1.57 39.80 -16.84
N LYS A 78 -2.63 39.93 -16.03
CA LYS A 78 -2.48 40.06 -14.57
C LYS A 78 -1.88 38.79 -13.98
N PHE A 79 -0.92 38.96 -13.06
CA PHE A 79 -0.28 37.86 -12.35
C PHE A 79 -1.28 36.94 -11.65
N SER A 80 -2.33 37.50 -11.04
CA SER A 80 -3.35 36.73 -10.32
C SER A 80 -4.01 35.66 -11.20
N THR A 81 -4.25 35.95 -12.48
CA THR A 81 -4.83 35.00 -13.44
C THR A 81 -3.91 33.80 -13.65
N TYR A 82 -2.61 34.05 -13.83
CA TYR A 82 -1.61 33.02 -14.05
C TYR A 82 -1.34 32.20 -12.77
N ALA A 83 -1.13 32.89 -11.64
CA ALA A 83 -0.87 32.27 -10.35
C ALA A 83 -2.00 31.35 -9.91
N THR A 84 -3.25 31.73 -10.18
CA THR A 84 -4.42 30.92 -9.80
C THR A 84 -4.37 29.51 -10.40
N PHE A 85 -3.88 29.34 -11.64
CA PHE A 85 -3.75 28.02 -12.26
C PHE A 85 -2.76 27.13 -11.49
N TRP A 86 -1.57 27.65 -11.22
CA TRP A 86 -0.51 26.91 -10.51
C TRP A 86 -0.86 26.61 -9.05
N ILE A 87 -1.52 27.54 -8.36
CA ILE A 87 -1.99 27.33 -6.98
C ILE A 87 -3.01 26.19 -6.95
N ARG A 88 -4.01 26.20 -7.84
CA ARG A 88 -5.01 25.11 -7.92
C ARG A 88 -4.37 23.77 -8.26
N GLN A 89 -3.42 23.75 -9.18
CA GLN A 89 -2.71 22.53 -9.59
C GLN A 89 -1.91 21.94 -8.42
N ALA A 90 -1.17 22.79 -7.69
CA ALA A 90 -0.37 22.34 -6.55
C ALA A 90 -1.24 21.77 -5.42
N ILE A 91 -2.33 22.48 -5.06
CA ILE A 91 -3.30 22.02 -4.06
C ILE A 91 -3.97 20.72 -4.53
N GLY A 92 -4.41 20.64 -5.78
CA GLY A 92 -5.03 19.45 -6.35
C GLY A 92 -4.11 18.22 -6.28
N ARG A 93 -2.85 18.39 -6.69
CA ARG A 93 -1.82 17.34 -6.62
C ARG A 93 -1.54 16.92 -5.18
N ALA A 94 -1.48 17.87 -4.24
CA ALA A 94 -1.27 17.56 -2.84
C ALA A 94 -2.43 16.74 -2.26
N LEU A 95 -3.67 17.12 -2.56
CA LEU A 95 -4.86 16.34 -2.19
C LEU A 95 -4.79 14.92 -2.75
N ASP A 96 -4.42 14.74 -4.02
CA ASP A 96 -4.29 13.40 -4.61
C ASP A 96 -3.23 12.53 -3.93
N GLN A 97 -2.14 13.14 -3.47
CA GLN A 97 -0.98 12.41 -2.95
C GLN A 97 -0.99 12.22 -1.43
N LYS A 98 -1.64 13.12 -0.69
CA LYS A 98 -1.54 13.23 0.78
C LYS A 98 -2.89 13.20 1.50
N ALA A 99 -4.03 13.31 0.81
CA ALA A 99 -5.34 13.37 1.48
C ALA A 99 -5.85 12.03 2.03
N SER A 100 -5.24 10.89 1.68
CA SER A 100 -5.65 9.59 2.21
C SER A 100 -4.47 8.90 2.87
N LEU A 101 -4.77 8.20 3.97
CA LEU A 101 -3.82 7.35 4.69
C LEU A 101 -3.28 6.23 3.79
N VAL A 102 -4.13 5.69 2.91
CA VAL A 102 -3.70 4.78 1.85
C VAL A 102 -3.51 5.59 0.58
N ARG A 103 -2.27 5.69 0.10
CA ARG A 103 -1.96 6.47 -1.10
C ARG A 103 -2.55 5.82 -2.35
N LEU A 104 -3.31 6.58 -3.12
CA LEU A 104 -3.77 6.18 -4.45
C LEU A 104 -2.94 6.86 -5.55
N PRO A 105 -2.83 6.24 -6.74
CA PRO A 105 -2.37 6.93 -7.94
C PRO A 105 -3.26 8.13 -8.28
N GLY A 106 -2.65 9.20 -8.81
CA GLY A 106 -3.32 10.49 -9.04
C GLY A 106 -4.57 10.41 -9.94
N ASP A 107 -4.53 9.56 -10.98
CA ASP A 107 -5.67 9.42 -11.89
C ASP A 107 -6.88 8.78 -11.20
N ARG A 108 -6.61 7.79 -10.33
CA ARG A 108 -7.65 7.08 -9.56
C ARG A 108 -8.22 7.96 -8.46
N SER A 109 -7.39 8.74 -7.76
CA SER A 109 -7.84 9.68 -6.72
C SER A 109 -8.63 10.85 -7.32
N ALA A 110 -8.22 11.38 -8.47
CA ALA A 110 -8.95 12.43 -9.18
C ALA A 110 -10.32 11.93 -9.68
N SER A 111 -10.36 10.72 -10.26
CA SER A 111 -11.60 10.06 -10.69
C SER A 111 -12.56 9.82 -9.52
N LEU A 112 -12.07 9.26 -8.41
CA LEU A 112 -12.86 9.05 -7.20
C LEU A 112 -13.42 10.36 -6.64
N ARG A 113 -12.62 11.43 -6.56
CA ARG A 113 -13.09 12.74 -6.10
C ARG A 113 -14.14 13.35 -7.03
N ALA A 114 -14.04 13.12 -8.34
CA ALA A 114 -15.07 13.56 -9.27
C ALA A 114 -16.38 12.81 -9.03
N ALA A 115 -16.31 11.48 -8.90
CA ALA A 115 -17.47 10.64 -8.61
C ALA A 115 -18.15 11.02 -7.27
N LEU A 116 -17.37 11.24 -6.22
CA LEU A 116 -17.89 11.69 -4.91
C LEU A 116 -18.59 13.05 -4.96
N ARG A 117 -18.10 13.98 -5.80
CA ARG A 117 -18.79 15.27 -5.99
C ARG A 117 -20.13 15.11 -6.70
N HIS A 118 -20.28 14.12 -7.56
CA HIS A 118 -21.55 13.81 -8.23
C HIS A 118 -22.53 13.10 -7.27
N ALA A 119 -22.03 12.16 -6.47
CA ALA A 119 -22.80 11.36 -5.51
C ALA A 119 -23.11 12.11 -4.19
N SER A 120 -23.07 13.44 -4.16
CA SER A 120 -23.29 14.27 -2.95
C SER A 120 -22.42 13.92 -1.73
N GLY A 121 -21.33 13.16 -1.91
CA GLY A 121 -20.46 12.70 -0.84
C GLY A 121 -20.90 11.41 -0.13
N GLU A 122 -22.13 10.94 -0.34
CA GLU A 122 -22.58 9.63 0.12
C GLU A 122 -22.25 8.61 -0.98
N GLY A 123 -21.21 7.80 -0.77
CA GLY A 123 -20.67 6.86 -1.76
C GLY A 123 -21.60 5.73 -2.20
N THR A 124 -22.93 5.86 -2.01
CA THR A 124 -23.99 4.91 -2.35
C THR A 124 -24.30 4.86 -3.85
N GLU A 125 -24.03 5.94 -4.58
CA GLU A 125 -24.23 6.02 -6.04
C GLU A 125 -22.95 5.77 -6.86
N LEU A 126 -21.88 5.32 -6.21
CA LEU A 126 -20.60 5.04 -6.88
C LEU A 126 -20.65 3.71 -7.64
N ASP A 127 -19.90 3.61 -8.74
CA ASP A 127 -19.66 2.31 -9.38
C ASP A 127 -18.86 1.37 -8.46
N ASP A 128 -18.81 0.08 -8.81
CA ASP A 128 -18.14 -0.94 -7.98
C ASP A 128 -16.65 -0.63 -7.74
N GLU A 129 -15.98 -0.04 -8.74
CA GLU A 129 -14.56 0.32 -8.65
C GLU A 129 -14.36 1.48 -7.67
N HIS A 130 -15.08 2.58 -7.84
CA HIS A 130 -15.05 3.76 -6.97
C HIS A 130 -15.53 3.43 -5.57
N SER A 131 -16.52 2.56 -5.39
CA SER A 131 -16.96 2.09 -4.08
C SER A 131 -15.85 1.32 -3.34
N ARG A 132 -15.11 0.48 -4.06
CA ARG A 132 -13.93 -0.21 -3.49
C ARG A 132 -12.82 0.76 -3.14
N LEU A 133 -12.50 1.70 -4.04
CA LEU A 133 -11.48 2.73 -3.78
C LEU A 133 -11.88 3.63 -2.61
N HIS A 134 -13.15 4.02 -2.52
CA HIS A 134 -13.68 4.81 -1.41
C HIS A 134 -13.43 4.12 -0.08
N ARG A 135 -13.80 2.83 0.06
CA ARG A 135 -13.56 2.03 1.27
C ARG A 135 -12.08 1.94 1.67
N LEU A 136 -11.18 1.85 0.69
CA LEU A 136 -9.73 1.84 0.96
C LEU A 136 -9.23 3.21 1.45
N THR A 137 -9.85 4.30 1.00
CA THR A 137 -9.43 5.67 1.35
C THR A 137 -9.98 6.20 2.66
N THR A 138 -11.03 5.58 3.20
CA THR A 138 -11.74 6.00 4.42
C THR A 138 -11.62 4.94 5.52
N PRO A 139 -10.40 4.70 6.05
CA PRO A 139 -10.23 3.77 7.16
C PRO A 139 -10.93 4.30 8.41
N THR A 140 -11.47 3.38 9.21
CA THR A 140 -12.05 3.68 10.53
C THR A 140 -11.01 3.46 11.61
N SER A 141 -10.97 4.34 12.62
CA SER A 141 -10.06 4.15 13.77
C SER A 141 -10.43 2.90 14.56
N LEU A 142 -9.44 2.11 14.95
CA LEU A 142 -9.63 0.96 15.84
C LEU A 142 -9.85 1.38 17.30
N ASP A 143 -9.39 2.57 17.68
CA ASP A 143 -9.60 3.15 19.01
C ASP A 143 -11.01 3.77 19.15
N ARG A 144 -11.83 3.66 18.11
CA ARG A 144 -13.21 4.13 18.15
C ARG A 144 -13.98 3.21 19.12
N THR A 145 -14.61 3.79 20.13
CA THR A 145 -15.51 3.08 21.03
C THR A 145 -16.77 2.61 20.29
N VAL A 146 -17.17 1.38 20.52
CA VAL A 146 -18.33 0.71 19.93
C VAL A 146 -19.23 0.23 21.08
N GLY A 147 -20.50 0.63 21.09
CA GLY A 147 -21.47 0.27 22.14
C GLY A 147 -21.99 1.47 22.93
N ASP A 148 -22.94 1.23 23.85
CA ASP A 148 -23.44 2.24 24.78
C ASP A 148 -22.43 2.50 25.91
N GLU A 149 -22.48 3.70 26.49
CA GLU A 149 -21.48 4.31 27.41
C GLU A 149 -21.04 3.46 28.62
N SER A 150 -21.71 2.33 28.91
CA SER A 150 -21.38 1.46 30.04
C SER A 150 -20.23 0.49 29.79
N ASP A 151 -19.99 0.05 28.54
CA ASP A 151 -19.03 -1.03 28.26
C ASP A 151 -17.73 -0.57 27.59
N GLY A 152 -17.67 0.68 27.09
CA GLY A 152 -16.42 1.32 26.65
C GLY A 152 -15.56 0.56 25.62
N SER A 153 -16.07 -0.54 25.05
CA SER A 153 -15.28 -1.45 24.24
C SER A 153 -14.80 -0.75 22.97
N GLU A 154 -13.50 -0.84 22.71
CA GLU A 154 -12.92 -0.29 21.49
C GLU A 154 -13.15 -1.25 20.32
N LEU A 155 -13.14 -0.74 19.10
CA LEU A 155 -13.26 -1.58 17.90
C LEU A 155 -12.11 -2.62 17.83
N ILE A 156 -10.94 -2.29 18.38
CA ILE A 156 -9.81 -3.22 18.46
C ILE A 156 -10.11 -4.48 19.30
N ASP A 157 -10.89 -4.34 20.37
CA ASP A 157 -11.20 -5.44 21.29
C ASP A 157 -12.13 -6.48 20.66
N LEU A 158 -12.89 -6.06 19.65
CA LEU A 158 -13.80 -6.93 18.89
C LEU A 158 -13.10 -7.65 17.73
N LEU A 159 -11.88 -7.25 17.39
CA LEU A 159 -11.16 -7.78 16.24
C LEU A 159 -10.38 -9.04 16.63
N ALA A 160 -10.85 -10.20 16.15
CA ALA A 160 -10.14 -11.46 16.36
C ALA A 160 -8.80 -11.51 15.60
N ASP A 161 -7.78 -12.11 16.22
CA ASP A 161 -6.51 -12.42 15.55
C ASP A 161 -6.74 -13.54 14.51
N ASN A 162 -5.98 -13.50 13.41
CA ASN A 162 -6.04 -14.50 12.35
C ASN A 162 -5.15 -15.73 12.63
N LYS A 163 -4.41 -15.72 13.75
CA LYS A 163 -3.57 -16.83 14.15
C LYS A 163 -4.42 -18.02 14.59
N PRO A 164 -4.02 -19.25 14.24
CA PRO A 164 -4.70 -20.44 14.71
C PRO A 164 -4.67 -20.49 16.24
N GLY A 165 -5.81 -20.82 16.83
CA GLY A 165 -5.92 -21.00 18.28
C GLY A 165 -5.16 -22.23 18.77
N PRO A 166 -4.98 -22.38 20.09
CA PRO A 166 -4.28 -23.52 20.68
C PRO A 166 -4.94 -24.85 20.32
N GLU A 167 -6.27 -24.90 20.27
CA GLU A 167 -7.03 -26.08 19.85
C GLU A 167 -6.67 -26.51 18.42
N SER A 168 -6.68 -25.57 17.47
CA SER A 168 -6.33 -25.85 16.08
C SER A 168 -4.89 -26.33 15.94
N LEU A 169 -3.96 -25.79 16.72
CA LEU A 169 -2.57 -26.25 16.76
C LEU A 169 -2.45 -27.67 17.34
N THR A 170 -3.17 -27.98 18.41
CA THR A 170 -3.18 -29.32 19.00
C THR A 170 -3.80 -30.36 18.08
N LEU A 171 -4.90 -30.02 17.41
CA LEU A 171 -5.55 -30.91 16.45
C LEU A 171 -4.60 -31.22 15.29
N LYS A 172 -3.94 -30.18 14.74
CA LYS A 172 -2.96 -30.36 13.67
C LYS A 172 -1.77 -31.24 14.10
N ALA A 173 -1.26 -31.04 15.32
CA ALA A 173 -0.19 -31.89 15.84
C ALA A 173 -0.64 -33.35 16.00
N ALA A 174 -1.87 -33.59 16.47
CA ALA A 174 -2.44 -34.92 16.57
C ALA A 174 -2.67 -35.57 15.19
N GLU A 175 -3.10 -34.78 14.19
CA GLU A 175 -3.21 -35.22 12.80
C GLU A 175 -1.83 -35.61 12.24
N ASP A 176 -0.80 -34.80 12.46
CA ASP A 176 0.57 -35.07 12.00
C ASP A 176 1.12 -36.35 12.66
N GLU A 177 0.86 -36.55 13.95
CA GLU A 177 1.25 -37.77 14.69
C GLU A 177 0.51 -38.99 14.16
N PHE A 178 -0.80 -38.89 13.93
CA PHE A 178 -1.62 -39.96 13.37
C PHE A 178 -1.16 -40.37 11.97
N VAL A 179 -0.89 -39.40 11.10
CA VAL A 179 -0.35 -39.65 9.75
C VAL A 179 1.02 -40.34 9.85
N THR A 180 1.90 -39.87 10.73
CA THR A 180 3.21 -40.48 10.94
C THR A 180 3.09 -41.93 11.44
N GLY A 181 2.17 -42.22 12.36
CA GLY A 181 1.90 -43.57 12.87
C GLY A 181 1.22 -44.51 11.86
N LEU A 182 0.52 -43.98 10.85
CA LEU A 182 0.02 -44.79 9.73
C LEU A 182 1.16 -45.20 8.77
N LEU A 183 2.19 -44.35 8.64
CA LEU A 183 3.35 -44.66 7.80
C LEU A 183 4.27 -45.73 8.40
N ASP A 184 4.15 -46.04 9.69
CA ASP A 184 4.93 -47.10 10.37
C ASP A 184 4.69 -48.50 9.79
N VAL A 185 3.57 -48.74 9.11
CA VAL A 185 3.28 -50.02 8.45
C VAL A 185 4.15 -50.25 7.20
N LEU A 186 4.70 -49.17 6.64
CA LEU A 186 5.53 -49.22 5.45
C LEU A 186 6.97 -49.66 5.76
N GLU A 187 7.57 -50.37 4.82
CA GLU A 187 9.02 -50.62 4.85
C GLU A 187 9.80 -49.29 4.88
N PRO A 188 10.93 -49.19 5.60
CA PRO A 188 11.69 -47.94 5.75
C PRO A 188 11.99 -47.20 4.45
N ARG A 189 12.28 -47.93 3.36
CA ARG A 189 12.51 -47.34 2.02
C ARG A 189 11.24 -46.73 1.42
N ALA A 190 10.09 -47.37 1.60
CA ALA A 190 8.80 -46.90 1.11
C ALA A 190 8.29 -45.70 1.92
N ARG A 191 8.46 -45.74 3.25
CA ARG A 191 8.17 -44.61 4.15
C ARG A 191 8.95 -43.37 3.76
N TYR A 192 10.28 -43.49 3.62
CA TYR A 192 11.13 -42.37 3.20
C TYR A 192 10.66 -41.76 1.87
N ALA A 193 10.32 -42.60 0.88
CA ALA A 193 9.85 -42.12 -0.42
C ALA A 193 8.54 -41.32 -0.33
N VAL A 194 7.62 -41.71 0.55
CA VAL A 194 6.34 -41.02 0.79
C VAL A 194 6.57 -39.71 1.55
N GLU A 195 7.37 -39.74 2.63
CA GLU A 195 7.73 -38.54 3.41
C GLU A 195 8.37 -37.46 2.55
N GLN A 196 9.33 -37.82 1.69
CA GLN A 196 9.99 -36.86 0.80
C GLN A 196 9.09 -36.39 -0.35
N ARG A 197 8.20 -37.25 -0.85
CA ARG A 197 7.27 -36.85 -1.93
C ARG A 197 6.28 -35.81 -1.44
N PHE A 198 5.71 -35.99 -0.25
CA PHE A 198 4.70 -35.11 0.31
C PHE A 198 5.28 -34.02 1.22
N GLY A 199 6.58 -34.06 1.52
CA GLY A 199 7.24 -33.07 2.36
C GLY A 199 6.78 -33.11 3.81
N LEU A 200 6.52 -34.31 4.35
CA LEU A 200 5.95 -34.46 5.69
C LEU A 200 6.91 -34.04 6.82
N ASN A 201 8.22 -34.08 6.57
CA ASN A 201 9.24 -33.68 7.57
C ASN A 201 9.73 -32.24 7.42
N ASP A 202 9.87 -31.74 6.18
CA ASP A 202 10.49 -30.45 5.87
C ASP A 202 9.55 -29.46 5.16
N GLY A 203 8.29 -29.84 4.93
CA GLY A 203 7.28 -29.06 4.23
C GLY A 203 7.51 -28.93 2.71
N ARG A 204 8.54 -29.61 2.15
CA ARG A 204 8.92 -29.47 0.74
C ARG A 204 8.57 -30.72 -0.05
N THR A 205 7.62 -30.59 -0.97
CA THR A 205 7.30 -31.68 -1.90
C THR A 205 8.43 -31.89 -2.91
N ARG A 206 8.94 -33.11 -3.02
CA ARG A 206 9.98 -33.47 -4.01
C ARG A 206 9.38 -34.20 -5.21
N SER A 207 9.97 -34.04 -6.40
CA SER A 207 9.57 -34.76 -7.60
C SER A 207 9.97 -36.24 -7.55
N TYR A 208 9.30 -37.11 -8.30
CA TYR A 208 9.68 -38.54 -8.36
C TYR A 208 11.11 -38.77 -8.87
N ARG A 209 11.66 -37.82 -9.65
CA ARG A 209 13.05 -37.86 -10.09
C ARG A 209 14.01 -37.61 -8.93
N GLU A 210 13.77 -36.57 -8.15
CA GLU A 210 14.59 -36.22 -6.96
C GLU A 210 14.51 -37.32 -5.89
N VAL A 211 13.29 -37.83 -5.62
CA VAL A 211 13.10 -38.97 -4.71
C VAL A 211 13.82 -40.22 -5.22
N GLY A 212 13.83 -40.45 -6.54
CA GLY A 212 14.56 -41.55 -7.17
C GLY A 212 16.08 -41.41 -7.05
N GLU A 213 16.60 -40.19 -7.27
CA GLU A 213 18.02 -39.87 -7.12
C GLU A 213 18.51 -40.10 -5.69
N GLU A 214 17.74 -39.68 -4.69
CA GLU A 214 18.07 -39.92 -3.27
C GLU A 214 18.02 -41.41 -2.88
N LEU A 215 17.11 -42.19 -3.48
CA LEU A 215 16.93 -43.62 -3.20
C LEU A 215 17.81 -44.54 -4.05
N GLY A 216 18.58 -43.98 -4.99
CA GLY A 216 19.39 -44.73 -5.96
C GLY A 216 18.56 -45.56 -6.95
N VAL A 217 17.36 -45.10 -7.31
CA VAL A 217 16.43 -45.78 -8.22
C VAL A 217 15.96 -44.87 -9.34
N THR A 218 15.40 -45.45 -10.42
CA THR A 218 14.83 -44.66 -11.50
C THR A 218 13.57 -43.91 -11.04
N ALA A 219 13.26 -42.78 -11.67
CA ALA A 219 12.08 -41.97 -11.34
C ALA A 219 10.76 -42.77 -11.43
N GLU A 220 10.66 -43.68 -12.41
CA GLU A 220 9.49 -44.55 -12.56
C GLU A 220 9.41 -45.63 -11.48
N ALA A 221 10.56 -46.13 -11.00
CA ALA A 221 10.60 -47.04 -9.85
C ALA A 221 10.17 -46.34 -8.56
N ALA A 222 10.63 -45.10 -8.31
CA ALA A 222 10.20 -44.29 -7.19
C ALA A 222 8.69 -43.99 -7.24
N ARG A 223 8.15 -43.66 -8.42
CA ARG A 223 6.70 -43.46 -8.62
C ARG A 223 5.89 -44.71 -8.29
N ARG A 224 6.33 -45.89 -8.76
CA ARG A 224 5.65 -47.17 -8.46
C ARG A 224 5.72 -47.52 -6.98
N LEU A 225 6.87 -47.27 -6.33
CA LEU A 225 7.07 -47.46 -4.90
C LEU A 225 6.09 -46.60 -4.08
N VAL A 226 6.02 -45.29 -4.35
CA VAL A 226 5.10 -44.36 -3.67
C VAL A 226 3.65 -44.75 -3.91
N LYS A 227 3.27 -45.10 -5.15
CA LYS A 227 1.90 -45.51 -5.47
C LYS A 227 1.49 -46.76 -4.67
N ARG A 228 2.38 -47.75 -4.55
CA ARG A 228 2.12 -48.97 -3.77
C ARG A 228 2.01 -48.64 -2.29
N ALA A 229 2.95 -47.85 -1.76
CA ALA A 229 2.98 -47.43 -0.37
C ALA A 229 1.70 -46.69 0.06
N VAL A 230 1.24 -45.73 -0.74
CA VAL A 230 -0.04 -45.02 -0.50
C VAL A 230 -1.23 -45.99 -0.55
N GLY A 231 -1.19 -46.98 -1.43
CA GLY A 231 -2.21 -48.05 -1.46
C GLY A 231 -2.27 -48.85 -0.17
N THR A 232 -1.11 -49.31 0.33
CA THR A 232 -1.00 -50.06 1.59
C THR A 232 -1.47 -49.24 2.79
N VAL A 233 -1.05 -47.96 2.89
CA VAL A 233 -1.51 -47.06 3.96
C VAL A 233 -3.02 -46.85 3.92
N ARG A 234 -3.61 -46.77 2.71
CA ARG A 234 -5.06 -46.61 2.55
C ARG A 234 -5.85 -47.84 3.01
N GLU A 235 -5.36 -49.03 2.72
CA GLU A 235 -5.98 -50.29 3.17
C GLU A 235 -5.96 -50.38 4.70
N GLU A 236 -4.83 -50.04 5.33
CA GLU A 236 -4.66 -50.02 6.79
C GLU A 236 -5.41 -48.89 7.52
N ALA A 237 -5.51 -47.72 6.89
CA ALA A 237 -6.34 -46.64 7.41
C ALA A 237 -7.83 -47.03 7.42
N GLY A 238 -8.27 -47.81 6.43
CA GLY A 238 -9.63 -48.33 6.35
C GLY A 238 -9.96 -49.35 7.43
N THR A 239 -9.00 -50.16 7.87
CA THR A 239 -9.16 -51.11 8.98
C THR A 239 -9.06 -50.44 10.35
N ARG A 240 -8.17 -49.45 10.53
CA ARG A 240 -8.03 -48.70 11.80
C ARG A 240 -9.14 -47.70 12.06
N GLY A 241 -9.75 -47.11 11.03
CA GLY A 241 -10.87 -46.16 11.18
C GLY A 241 -12.25 -46.81 11.37
N ALA A 242 -12.34 -48.13 11.23
CA ALA A 242 -13.57 -48.90 11.43
C ALA A 242 -13.70 -49.54 12.82
N ALA A 243 -12.67 -49.38 13.66
CA ALA A 243 -12.63 -49.77 15.08
C ALA A 243 -12.78 -48.53 15.96
#